data_AF-A0A353JZ26-F1
#
_entry.id   AF-A0A353JZ26-F1
#
_cell.length_a   1.000
_cell.length_b   1.000
_cell.length_c   1.000
_cell.angle_alpha   90.00
_cell.angle_beta   90.00
_cell.angle_gamma   90.00
#
_symmetry.space_group_name_H-M   'P 1'
#
loop_
_entity.id
_entity.type
_entity.pdbx_description
1 polymer ?
#
loop_
_entity_poly.entity_id
_entity_poly.type
_entity_poly.pdbx_seq_one_letter_code
_entity_poly.pdbx_strand_id
1 'polypeptide(L)' 'GYGTAVGDEGGFAPDLKSNEEAIQVIVEAIKKAGYKPGDDIAIALDPASSELYNEKDRKYHLKGEGKVFSSEEMVDF' A
#
# COMPACT_ATOMS: atom_id res chain seq x y z
N GLY A 1 6.32 14.58 10.96
CA GLY A 1 5.21 13.67 11.24
C GLY A 1 4.30 13.66 10.03
N TYR A 2 3.53 12.59 9.83
CA TYR A 2 2.60 12.49 8.72
C TYR A 2 1.32 13.29 8.98
N GLY A 3 0.63 13.70 7.92
CA GLY A 3 -0.70 14.28 8.02
C GLY A 3 -1.69 13.25 8.57
N THR A 4 -2.60 13.69 9.42
CA THR A 4 -3.62 12.83 10.06
C THR A 4 -5.03 13.14 9.57
N ALA A 5 -5.15 13.79 8.41
CA ALA A 5 -6.44 13.94 7.75
C ALA A 5 -6.97 12.56 7.35
N VAL A 6 -8.29 12.40 7.39
CA VAL A 6 -8.97 11.15 7.07
C VAL A 6 -9.48 11.19 5.63
N GLY A 7 -9.35 10.06 4.93
CA GLY A 7 -9.99 9.84 3.64
C GLY A 7 -11.45 9.42 3.79
N ASP A 8 -12.08 9.06 2.68
CA ASP A 8 -13.51 8.74 2.62
C ASP A 8 -13.90 7.51 3.46
N GLU A 9 -12.97 6.56 3.65
CA GLU A 9 -13.16 5.36 4.48
C GLU A 9 -12.71 5.53 5.94
N GLY A 10 -12.36 6.75 6.35
CA GLY A 10 -11.98 7.06 7.73
C GLY A 10 -10.55 6.68 8.13
N GLY A 11 -9.78 6.06 7.23
CA GLY A 11 -8.34 5.84 7.40
C GLY A 11 -7.53 7.12 7.21
N PHE A 12 -6.33 7.18 7.78
CA PHE A 12 -5.39 8.28 7.52
C PHE A 12 -4.90 8.25 6.07
N ALA A 13 -4.77 9.42 5.45
CA ALA A 13 -4.27 9.57 4.07
C ALA A 13 -2.97 10.40 4.00
N PRO A 14 -1.85 9.93 4.58
CA PRO A 14 -0.59 10.65 4.53
C PRO A 14 0.14 10.48 3.19
N ASP A 15 0.97 11.46 2.84
CA ASP A 15 1.94 11.31 1.75
C ASP A 15 3.07 10.37 2.17
N LEU A 16 3.11 9.19 1.57
CA LEU A 16 4.13 8.16 1.80
C LEU A 16 5.07 8.04 0.60
N LYS A 17 6.28 7.54 0.84
CA LYS A 17 7.33 7.41 -0.17
C LYS A 17 7.18 6.15 -1.01
N SER A 18 6.54 5.12 -0.48
CA SER A 18 6.29 3.84 -1.15
C SER A 18 5.09 3.11 -0.56
N ASN A 19 4.57 2.13 -1.30
CA ASN A 19 3.56 1.21 -0.81
C ASN A 19 4.08 0.40 0.39
N GLU A 20 5.36 0.03 0.39
CA GLU A 20 5.99 -0.68 1.52
C GLU A 20 6.00 0.17 2.81
N GLU A 21 6.23 1.48 2.70
CA GLU A 21 6.22 2.36 3.87
C GLU A 21 4.86 2.36 4.58
N ALA A 22 3.76 2.27 3.83
CA ALA A 22 2.42 2.13 4.41
C ALA A 22 2.32 0.89 5.32
N ILE A 23 2.85 -0.24 4.85
CA ILE A 23 2.85 -1.50 5.61
C ILE A 23 3.74 -1.37 6.84
N GLN A 24 4.93 -0.79 6.71
CA GLN A 24 5.86 -0.61 7.82
C GLN A 24 5.27 0.25 8.94
N VAL A 25 4.58 1.36 8.61
CA VAL A 25 3.91 2.22 9.59
C VAL A 25 2.78 1.48 10.30
N ILE A 26 1.99 0.67 9.60
CA ILE A 26 0.92 -0.15 10.20
C ILE A 26 1.53 -1.21 11.14
N VAL A 27 2.57 -1.91 10.70
CA VAL A 27 3.28 -2.91 11.53
C VAL A 27 3.88 -2.27 12.78
N GLU A 28 4.44 -1.08 12.67
CA GLU A 28 4.92 -0.31 13.82
C GLU A 28 3.78 0.03 14.79
N ALA A 29 2.62 0.45 14.27
CA ALA A 29 1.45 0.76 15.09
C ALA A 29 0.90 -0.48 15.82
N ILE A 30 0.82 -1.64 15.15
CA ILE A 30 0.43 -2.92 15.75
C ILE A 30 1.33 -3.25 16.95
N LYS A 31 2.65 -3.15 16.76
CA LYS A 31 3.64 -3.40 17.82
C LYS A 31 3.49 -2.41 18.98
N LYS A 32 3.32 -1.12 18.69
CA LYS A 32 3.13 -0.07 19.71
C LYS A 32 1.84 -0.26 20.51
N ALA A 33 0.81 -0.84 19.91
CA ALA A 33 -0.43 -1.21 20.59
C ALA A 33 -0.31 -2.47 21.45
N GLY A 34 0.84 -3.18 21.43
CA GLY A 34 1.10 -4.36 22.24
C GLY A 34 0.73 -5.69 21.60
N TYR A 35 0.38 -5.69 20.31
CA TYR A 35 0.02 -6.89 19.55
C TYR A 35 1.21 -7.43 18.72
N LYS A 36 1.16 -8.72 18.38
CA LYS A 36 2.12 -9.38 17.50
C LYS A 36 1.60 -9.38 16.04
N PRO A 37 2.28 -8.70 15.11
CA PRO A 37 1.93 -8.76 13.69
C PRO A 37 1.98 -10.20 13.16
N GLY A 38 0.98 -10.60 12.39
CA GLY A 38 0.84 -11.93 11.82
C GLY A 38 0.15 -12.95 12.74
N ASP A 39 0.35 -12.87 14.06
CA ASP A 39 -0.28 -13.76 15.03
C ASP A 39 -1.62 -13.21 15.54
N ASP A 40 -1.60 -11.96 16.04
CA ASP A 40 -2.77 -11.30 16.63
C ASP A 40 -3.52 -10.46 15.58
N ILE A 41 -2.78 -9.86 14.65
CA ILE A 41 -3.32 -8.94 13.62
C ILE A 41 -2.62 -9.21 12.28
N ALA A 42 -3.40 -9.51 11.25
CA ALA A 42 -2.95 -9.66 9.86
C ALA A 42 -3.30 -8.41 9.03
N ILE A 43 -2.59 -8.22 7.92
CA ILE A 43 -2.81 -7.12 6.96
C ILE A 43 -3.44 -7.69 5.70
N ALA A 44 -4.47 -7.02 5.21
CA ALA A 44 -5.10 -7.27 3.90
C ALA A 44 -5.01 -6.00 3.05
N LEU A 45 -4.91 -6.16 1.74
CA LEU A 45 -4.77 -5.06 0.79
C LEU A 45 -5.89 -5.14 -0.27
N ASP A 46 -6.43 -3.98 -0.62
CA ASP A 46 -7.16 -3.77 -1.87
C ASP A 46 -6.33 -2.82 -2.73
N PRO A 47 -5.46 -3.35 -3.62
CA PRO A 47 -4.63 -2.51 -4.48
C PRO A 47 -5.42 -1.85 -5.62
N ALA A 48 -6.72 -2.17 -5.80
CA ALA A 48 -7.54 -1.70 -6.92
C ALA A 48 -6.79 -1.75 -8.27
N SER A 49 -6.13 -2.87 -8.59
CA SER A 49 -5.11 -2.93 -9.65
C SER A 49 -5.60 -2.55 -11.06
N SER A 50 -6.92 -2.53 -11.30
CA SER A 50 -7.50 -1.96 -12.53
C SER A 50 -7.16 -0.48 -12.71
N GLU A 51 -7.08 0.29 -11.62
CA GLU A 51 -6.73 1.72 -11.65
C GLU A 51 -5.24 1.96 -11.96
N LEU A 52 -4.41 0.93 -11.74
CA LEU A 52 -2.99 0.94 -12.04
C LEU A 52 -2.69 0.44 -13.46
N TYR A 53 -3.60 -0.32 -14.07
CA TYR A 53 -3.38 -0.96 -15.36
C TYR A 53 -3.57 0.01 -16.53
N ASN A 54 -2.65 -0.03 -17.49
CA ASN A 54 -2.73 0.75 -18.72
C ASN A 54 -2.95 -0.18 -19.91
N GLU A 55 -4.14 -0.13 -20.49
CA GLU A 55 -4.56 -0.96 -21.63
C GLU A 55 -3.70 -0.76 -22.90
N LYS A 56 -3.07 0.41 -23.07
CA LYS A 56 -2.31 0.73 -24.28
C LYS A 56 -0.98 -0.01 -24.32
N ASP A 57 -0.28 -0.07 -23.20
CA ASP A 57 1.02 -0.74 -23.08
C ASP A 57 0.95 -2.08 -22.33
N ARG A 58 -0.23 -2.43 -21.81
CA ARG A 58 -0.55 -3.67 -21.09
C ARG A 58 0.30 -3.86 -19.84
N LYS A 59 0.58 -2.78 -19.11
CA LYS A 59 1.41 -2.76 -17.89
C LYS A 59 0.73 -2.07 -16.72
N TYR A 60 1.20 -2.33 -15.51
CA TYR A 60 0.78 -1.66 -14.27
C TYR A 60 1.73 -0.50 -13.96
N HIS A 61 1.18 0.69 -13.70
CA HIS A 61 1.93 1.93 -13.48
C HIS A 61 1.78 2.40 -12.03
N LEU A 62 2.79 2.10 -11.21
CA LEU A 62 2.85 2.55 -9.82
C LEU A 62 3.46 3.95 -9.78
N LYS A 63 2.64 4.95 -10.13
CA LYS A 63 3.08 6.35 -10.32
C LYS A 63 3.74 6.95 -9.07
N GLY A 64 3.26 6.59 -7.87
CA GLY A 64 3.85 7.05 -6.61
C GLY A 64 5.30 6.62 -6.40
N GLU A 65 5.72 5.53 -7.06
CA GLU A 65 7.10 5.01 -6.99
C GLU A 65 7.86 5.12 -8.32
N GLY A 66 7.22 5.64 -9.38
CA GLY A 66 7.81 5.72 -10.71
C GLY A 66 8.13 4.35 -11.34
N LYS A 67 7.44 3.28 -10.90
CA LYS A 67 7.66 1.90 -11.36
C LYS A 67 6.61 1.48 -12.37
N VAL A 68 7.01 0.62 -13.31
CA VAL A 68 6.13 0.02 -14.31
C VAL A 68 6.39 -1.48 -14.37
N PHE A 69 5.34 -2.27 -14.24
CA PHE A 69 5.40 -3.73 -14.18
C PHE A 69 4.56 -4.39 -15.26
N SER A 70 5.05 -5.51 -15.80
CA SER A 70 4.23 -6.51 -16.48
C SER A 70 3.29 -7.21 -15.50
N SER A 71 2.37 -8.04 -16.00
CA SER A 71 1.50 -8.85 -15.14
C SER A 71 2.27 -9.85 -14.28
N GLU A 72 3.32 -10.47 -14.81
CA GLU A 72 4.17 -11.38 -14.02
C GLU A 72 4.92 -10.60 -12.92
N GLU A 73 5.55 -9.48 -13.28
CA GLU A 73 6.27 -8.65 -12.30
C GLU A 73 5.35 -8.06 -11.23
N MET A 74 4.08 -7.76 -11.55
CA MET A 74 3.11 -7.26 -10.58
C MET A 74 2.63 -8.34 -9.61
N VAL A 75 2.61 -9.61 -10.03
CA VAL A 75 2.29 -10.75 -9.15
C VAL A 75 3.46 -11.09 -8.23
N ASP A 76 4.69 -10.93 -8.71
CA ASP A 76 5.91 -11.18 -7.94
C ASP A 76 6.27 -10.06 -6.94
N PHE A 77 5.73 -8.85 -7.15
CA PHE A 77 5.95 -7.66 -6.32
C PHE A 77 5.25 -7.74 -4.96
#